data_AF-A0A7R9YCQ0-F1
#
_entry.id   AF-A0A7R9YCQ0-F1
#
_cell.length_a   1.000
_cell.length_b   1.000
_cell.length_c   1.000
_cell.angle_alpha   90.00
_cell.angle_beta   90.00
_cell.angle_gamma   90.00
#
_symmetry.space_group_name_H-M   'P 1'
#
loop_
_entity.id
_entity.type
_entity.pdbx_description
1 polymer ?
#
loop_
_entity_poly.entity_id
_entity_poly.type
_entity_poly.pdbx_seq_one_letter_code
_entity_poly.pdbx_strand_id
1 'polypeptide(L)'
;GEEDEEKAQSKAAAAASARPKLALDPSGTHSLQDILDEEKSTPWDKVTKLAGVFLLILVINLAKGGGGWNPFGVVCGSFEFWFLTAAMLGILLFVSYEVRKYLVERTEVKAKVLYHYVEGDVVWDARATIVYPVVCALAGFAAGMFGVGGGIVKGPLMLEMGVHPAVASATSACMILYTSFTATSSFIAFGMVKYDYAIFLFFVGLVATAAGQLGVNYLIKKYKRQSLIILSIGSVVSLSTVMMGGQSL
;
A
#
# COMPACT_ATOMS: atom_id res chain seq x y z
N GLY A 1 29.15 26.01 -26.30
CA GLY A 1 29.84 25.65 -25.05
C GLY A 1 29.19 26.35 -23.88
N GLU A 2 29.54 27.61 -23.67
CA GLU A 2 28.86 28.50 -22.69
C GLU A 2 27.68 29.27 -23.31
N GLU A 3 27.77 29.68 -24.59
CA GLU A 3 26.67 30.38 -25.29
C GLU A 3 25.43 29.49 -25.55
N ASP A 4 25.60 28.17 -25.57
CA ASP A 4 24.50 27.21 -25.75
C ASP A 4 23.74 26.96 -24.43
N GLU A 5 24.42 27.04 -23.28
CA GLU A 5 23.80 26.96 -21.96
C GLU A 5 23.01 28.23 -21.63
N GLU A 6 23.53 29.41 -21.99
CA GLU A 6 22.82 30.67 -21.80
C GLU A 6 21.57 30.78 -22.70
N LYS A 7 21.66 30.29 -23.96
CA LYS A 7 20.49 30.17 -24.85
C LYS A 7 19.50 29.12 -24.35
N ALA A 8 19.95 28.01 -23.76
CA ALA A 8 19.07 27.00 -23.17
C ALA A 8 18.35 27.54 -21.92
N GLN A 9 19.03 28.30 -21.06
CA GLN A 9 18.44 28.96 -19.90
C GLN A 9 17.51 30.11 -20.30
N SER A 10 17.85 30.90 -21.32
CA SER A 10 16.98 31.94 -21.88
C SER A 10 15.72 31.35 -22.53
N LYS A 11 15.84 30.21 -23.26
CA LYS A 11 14.67 29.47 -23.78
C LYS A 11 13.83 28.85 -22.67
N ALA A 12 14.44 28.36 -21.59
CA ALA A 12 13.72 27.83 -20.44
C ALA A 12 12.97 28.94 -19.67
N ALA A 13 13.58 30.13 -19.52
CA ALA A 13 12.95 31.30 -18.92
C ALA A 13 11.83 31.88 -19.81
N ALA A 14 12.02 31.90 -21.14
CA ALA A 14 10.99 32.32 -22.09
C ALA A 14 9.83 31.31 -22.18
N ALA A 15 10.10 30.01 -22.06
CA ALA A 15 9.08 28.95 -21.99
C ALA A 15 8.29 28.98 -20.67
N ALA A 16 8.91 29.43 -19.57
CA ALA A 16 8.22 29.67 -18.30
C ALA A 16 7.26 30.88 -18.37
N SER A 17 7.61 31.90 -19.15
CA SER A 17 6.78 33.11 -19.37
C SER A 17 5.62 32.87 -20.36
N ALA A 18 5.74 31.88 -21.25
CA ALA A 18 4.74 31.56 -22.27
C ALA A 18 3.68 30.52 -21.86
N ARG A 19 3.48 30.27 -20.55
CA ARG A 19 2.32 29.48 -20.10
C ARG A 19 1.05 30.29 -20.41
N PRO A 20 0.13 29.78 -21.26
CA PRO A 20 -1.14 30.43 -21.45
C PRO A 20 -1.83 30.51 -20.09
N LYS A 21 -2.36 31.68 -19.75
CA LYS A 21 -3.31 31.86 -18.64
C LYS A 21 -4.52 30.97 -18.93
N LEU A 22 -4.45 29.71 -18.52
CA LEU A 22 -5.48 28.72 -18.81
C LEU A 22 -6.60 28.86 -17.78
N ALA A 23 -7.72 29.42 -18.27
CA ALA A 23 -9.06 29.40 -17.70
C ALA A 23 -9.18 29.72 -16.20
N LEU A 24 -9.33 31.02 -15.90
CA LEU A 24 -10.06 31.47 -14.71
C LEU A 24 -11.52 31.01 -14.83
N ASP A 25 -11.94 30.10 -13.95
CA ASP A 25 -13.34 29.98 -13.57
C ASP A 25 -13.71 31.19 -12.67
N PRO A 26 -14.74 31.99 -12.98
CA PRO A 26 -15.21 33.08 -12.13
C PRO A 26 -15.81 32.62 -10.79
N SER A 27 -16.01 31.32 -10.57
CA SER A 27 -16.35 30.74 -9.26
C SER A 27 -15.07 30.30 -8.53
N GLY A 28 -14.45 31.23 -7.80
CA GLY A 28 -13.25 30.94 -7.01
C GLY A 28 -13.46 29.78 -6.03
N THR A 29 -12.66 28.72 -6.16
CA THR A 29 -12.30 27.87 -5.02
C THR A 29 -11.02 27.04 -5.22
N HIS A 30 -10.66 26.61 -6.44
CA HIS A 30 -9.35 25.98 -6.70
C HIS A 30 -8.84 26.30 -8.11
N SER A 31 -7.71 26.99 -8.23
CA SER A 31 -7.03 27.13 -9.53
C SER A 31 -6.18 25.88 -9.82
N LEU A 32 -5.93 25.58 -11.11
CA LEU A 32 -5.03 24.50 -11.52
C LEU A 32 -3.65 24.60 -10.83
N GLN A 33 -3.18 25.82 -10.57
CA GLN A 33 -1.91 26.08 -9.89
C GLN A 33 -1.95 25.65 -8.43
N ASP A 34 -3.06 25.90 -7.72
CA ASP A 34 -3.23 25.49 -6.32
C ASP A 34 -3.20 23.96 -6.18
N ILE A 35 -3.80 23.22 -7.13
CA ILE A 35 -3.77 21.75 -7.13
C ILE A 35 -2.35 21.23 -7.36
N LEU A 36 -1.60 21.84 -8.29
CA LEU A 36 -0.21 21.47 -8.55
C LEU A 36 0.72 21.78 -7.38
N ASP A 37 0.50 22.90 -6.69
CA ASP A 37 1.30 23.27 -5.51
C ASP A 37 0.94 22.41 -4.29
N GLU A 38 -0.32 22.01 -4.12
CA GLU A 38 -0.71 21.01 -3.10
C GLU A 38 -0.02 19.66 -3.36
N GLU A 39 0.06 19.21 -4.62
CA GLU A 39 0.66 17.91 -4.99
C GLU A 39 2.18 17.86 -4.86
N LYS A 40 2.89 19.00 -4.92
CA LYS A 40 4.33 19.05 -4.62
C LYS A 40 4.62 18.74 -3.15
N SER A 41 3.69 19.07 -2.26
CA SER A 41 3.86 18.86 -0.83
C SER A 41 3.37 17.46 -0.42
N THR A 42 4.06 16.82 0.52
CA THR A 42 3.55 15.58 1.12
C THR A 42 2.26 15.90 1.88
N PRO A 43 1.13 15.26 1.56
CA PRO A 43 -0.16 15.60 2.15
C PRO A 43 -0.27 15.03 3.57
N TRP A 44 0.32 15.73 4.55
CA TRP A 44 0.39 15.30 5.95
C TRP A 44 -0.98 15.01 6.57
N ASP A 45 -2.01 15.76 6.22
CA ASP A 45 -3.39 15.52 6.69
C ASP A 45 -3.93 14.14 6.26
N LYS A 46 -3.58 13.69 5.05
CA LYS A 46 -4.01 12.37 4.54
C LYS A 46 -3.23 11.25 5.23
N VAL A 47 -1.95 11.48 5.47
CA VAL A 47 -1.07 10.52 6.18
C VAL A 47 -1.49 10.38 7.64
N THR A 48 -1.80 11.47 8.35
CA THR A 48 -2.24 11.43 9.75
C THR A 48 -3.60 10.76 9.90
N LYS A 49 -4.56 11.00 8.98
CA LYS A 49 -5.84 10.27 8.96
C LYS A 49 -5.64 8.77 8.79
N LEU A 50 -4.79 8.36 7.83
CA LEU A 50 -4.49 6.95 7.59
C LEU A 50 -3.79 6.29 8.80
N ALA A 51 -2.81 6.97 9.40
CA ALA A 51 -2.14 6.53 10.61
C ALA A 51 -3.07 6.52 11.84
N GLY A 52 -4.06 7.41 11.91
CA GLY A 52 -5.07 7.42 12.97
C GLY A 52 -5.99 6.19 12.89
N VAL A 53 -6.49 5.89 11.68
CA VAL A 53 -7.30 4.68 11.43
C VAL A 53 -6.51 3.41 11.76
N PHE A 54 -5.22 3.39 11.47
CA PHE A 54 -4.33 2.29 11.86
C PHE A 54 -4.29 2.04 13.34
N LEU A 55 -3.94 3.06 14.09
CA LEU A 55 -3.77 2.96 15.52
C LEU A 55 -5.10 2.57 16.15
N LEU A 56 -6.22 3.08 15.63
CA LEU A 56 -7.56 2.67 16.05
C LEU A 56 -7.80 1.17 15.81
N ILE A 57 -7.56 0.67 14.60
CA ILE A 57 -7.74 -0.76 14.27
C ILE A 57 -6.80 -1.62 15.11
N LEU A 58 -5.56 -1.20 15.29
CA LEU A 58 -4.56 -1.88 16.11
C LEU A 58 -5.02 -1.95 17.57
N VAL A 59 -5.49 -0.85 18.14
CA VAL A 59 -6.02 -0.81 19.52
C VAL A 59 -7.21 -1.73 19.66
N ILE A 60 -8.15 -1.75 18.72
CA ILE A 60 -9.29 -2.68 18.74
C ILE A 60 -8.80 -4.14 18.64
N ASN A 61 -7.79 -4.40 17.80
CA ASN A 61 -7.21 -5.73 17.66
C ASN A 61 -6.53 -6.20 18.95
N LEU A 62 -5.78 -5.32 19.62
CA LEU A 62 -5.15 -5.59 20.91
C LEU A 62 -6.18 -5.69 22.04
N ALA A 63 -7.26 -4.92 21.99
CA ALA A 63 -8.34 -4.94 22.98
C ALA A 63 -9.10 -6.26 23.01
N LYS A 64 -9.25 -6.92 21.85
CA LYS A 64 -9.77 -8.30 21.82
C LYS A 64 -8.93 -9.23 22.69
N GLY A 65 -7.63 -9.00 22.78
CA GLY A 65 -6.70 -9.84 23.54
C GLY A 65 -6.69 -11.30 23.07
N GLY A 66 -5.76 -12.05 23.63
CA GLY A 66 -5.91 -13.50 23.67
C GLY A 66 -4.81 -14.16 24.48
N GLY A 67 -5.12 -15.33 25.04
CA GLY A 67 -4.16 -16.21 25.72
C GLY A 67 -3.38 -15.56 26.88
N GLY A 68 -2.31 -14.82 26.56
CA GLY A 68 -1.38 -14.20 27.50
C GLY A 68 -1.71 -12.77 27.95
N TRP A 69 -2.37 -11.94 27.12
CA TRP A 69 -2.75 -10.57 27.48
C TRP A 69 -4.22 -10.30 27.11
N ASN A 70 -5.09 -10.27 28.13
CA ASN A 70 -6.53 -10.01 28.00
C ASN A 70 -6.93 -8.80 28.86
N PRO A 71 -6.75 -7.56 28.37
CA PRO A 71 -7.08 -6.35 29.15
C PRO A 71 -8.57 -6.28 29.52
N PHE A 72 -9.45 -6.84 28.69
CA PHE A 72 -10.91 -6.83 28.90
C PHE A 72 -11.52 -8.21 29.12
N GLY A 73 -10.72 -9.29 29.22
CA GLY A 73 -11.25 -10.63 29.49
C GLY A 73 -12.13 -11.22 28.37
N VAL A 74 -12.07 -10.68 27.15
CA VAL A 74 -12.90 -11.12 26.02
C VAL A 74 -12.62 -12.59 25.68
N VAL A 75 -13.65 -13.43 25.76
CA VAL A 75 -13.56 -14.85 25.41
C VAL A 75 -13.80 -15.03 23.91
N CYS A 76 -13.04 -15.92 23.26
CA CYS A 76 -13.27 -16.31 21.87
C CYS A 76 -14.72 -16.78 21.67
N GLY A 77 -15.43 -16.16 20.72
CA GLY A 77 -16.83 -16.49 20.43
C GLY A 77 -17.87 -15.81 21.31
N SER A 78 -17.45 -14.98 22.27
CA SER A 78 -18.37 -14.13 23.06
C SER A 78 -19.03 -13.04 22.20
N PHE A 79 -20.11 -12.44 22.73
CA PHE A 79 -20.76 -11.28 22.12
C PHE A 79 -19.78 -10.12 21.93
N GLU A 80 -18.92 -9.86 22.91
CA GLU A 80 -17.90 -8.80 22.87
C GLU A 80 -16.88 -9.02 21.75
N PHE A 81 -16.45 -10.27 21.54
CA PHE A 81 -15.55 -10.63 20.44
C PHE A 81 -16.17 -10.33 19.08
N TRP A 82 -17.43 -10.73 18.87
CA TRP A 82 -18.15 -10.47 17.63
C TRP A 82 -18.43 -8.99 17.43
N PHE A 83 -18.77 -8.27 18.50
CA PHE A 83 -18.96 -6.82 18.48
C PHE A 83 -17.68 -6.09 18.04
N LEU A 84 -16.53 -6.41 18.64
CA LEU A 84 -15.24 -5.82 18.26
C LEU A 84 -14.85 -6.18 16.81
N THR A 85 -15.17 -7.40 16.36
CA THR A 85 -14.97 -7.82 14.96
C THR A 85 -15.84 -7.02 14.00
N ALA A 86 -17.13 -6.89 14.31
CA ALA A 86 -18.08 -6.12 13.52
C ALA A 86 -17.71 -4.63 13.50
N ALA A 87 -17.24 -4.08 14.62
CA ALA A 87 -16.73 -2.72 14.72
C ALA A 87 -15.51 -2.52 13.81
N MET A 88 -14.56 -3.46 13.79
CA MET A 88 -13.40 -3.40 12.89
C MET A 88 -13.83 -3.40 11.41
N LEU A 89 -14.77 -4.28 11.02
CA LEU A 89 -15.33 -4.30 9.67
C LEU A 89 -16.10 -3.01 9.35
N GLY A 90 -16.86 -2.49 10.30
CA GLY A 90 -17.60 -1.22 10.16
C GLY A 90 -16.68 -0.03 9.93
N ILE A 91 -15.58 0.08 10.69
CA ILE A 91 -14.56 1.13 10.51
C ILE A 91 -13.91 1.01 9.12
N LEU A 92 -13.56 -0.20 8.68
CA LEU A 92 -12.98 -0.42 7.35
C LEU A 92 -13.95 -0.01 6.23
N LEU A 93 -15.23 -0.34 6.35
CA LEU A 93 -16.27 0.07 5.40
C LEU A 93 -16.50 1.58 5.42
N PHE A 94 -16.53 2.19 6.60
CA PHE A 94 -16.69 3.63 6.79
C PHE A 94 -15.52 4.40 6.15
N VAL A 95 -14.28 4.01 6.44
CA VAL A 95 -13.09 4.63 5.84
C VAL A 95 -13.08 4.42 4.32
N SER A 96 -13.47 3.24 3.84
CA SER A 96 -13.59 2.98 2.39
C SER A 96 -14.63 3.88 1.73
N TYR A 97 -15.74 4.17 2.41
CA TYR A 97 -16.76 5.10 1.93
C TYR A 97 -16.26 6.55 1.88
N GLU A 98 -15.61 7.03 2.94
CA GLU A 98 -15.03 8.38 2.98
C GLU A 98 -13.95 8.57 1.92
N VAL A 99 -13.04 7.60 1.77
CA VAL A 99 -12.02 7.61 0.71
C VAL A 99 -12.67 7.61 -0.67
N ARG A 100 -13.73 6.84 -0.88
CA ARG A 100 -14.46 6.85 -2.16
C ARG A 100 -15.06 8.21 -2.46
N LYS A 101 -15.76 8.81 -1.49
CA LYS A 101 -16.36 10.14 -1.65
C LYS A 101 -15.29 11.18 -1.99
N TYR A 102 -14.20 11.17 -1.24
CA TYR A 102 -13.04 12.05 -1.46
C TYR A 102 -12.42 11.86 -2.85
N LEU A 103 -12.21 10.62 -3.30
CA LEU A 103 -11.61 10.33 -4.60
C LEU A 103 -12.50 10.77 -5.76
N VAL A 104 -13.81 10.49 -5.70
CA VAL A 104 -14.76 10.88 -6.76
C VAL A 104 -14.87 12.40 -6.87
N GLU A 105 -15.05 13.09 -5.74
CA GLU A 105 -15.11 14.55 -5.71
C GLU A 105 -13.82 15.18 -6.27
N ARG A 106 -12.66 14.61 -5.92
CA ARG A 106 -11.37 15.09 -6.42
C ARG A 106 -11.17 14.81 -7.90
N THR A 107 -11.63 13.67 -8.42
CA THR A 107 -11.61 13.39 -9.87
C THR A 107 -12.47 14.39 -10.64
N GLU A 108 -13.67 14.72 -10.13
CA GLU A 108 -14.55 15.73 -10.74
C GLU A 108 -13.91 17.13 -10.75
N VAL A 109 -13.26 17.53 -9.65
CA VAL A 109 -12.53 18.80 -9.59
C VAL A 109 -11.37 18.82 -10.60
N LYS A 110 -10.58 17.74 -10.68
CA LYS A 110 -9.48 17.61 -11.65
C LYS A 110 -9.96 17.63 -13.10
N ALA A 111 -11.14 17.06 -13.37
CA ALA A 111 -11.76 17.11 -14.69
C ALA A 111 -12.20 18.53 -15.08
N LYS A 112 -12.74 19.32 -14.13
CA LYS A 112 -13.18 20.72 -14.37
C LYS A 112 -12.03 21.67 -14.71
N VAL A 113 -10.84 21.47 -14.13
CA VAL A 113 -9.66 22.31 -14.36
C VAL A 113 -8.78 21.84 -15.53
N LEU A 114 -9.24 20.82 -16.28
CA LEU A 114 -8.48 20.20 -17.39
C LEU A 114 -7.07 19.76 -16.96
N TYR A 115 -6.99 19.04 -15.84
CA TYR A 115 -5.71 18.54 -15.31
C TYR A 115 -5.06 17.55 -16.29
N HIS A 116 -3.80 17.80 -16.66
CA HIS A 116 -3.03 16.87 -17.48
C HIS A 116 -2.44 15.78 -16.58
N TYR A 117 -2.99 14.58 -16.64
CA TYR A 117 -2.44 13.41 -15.95
C TYR A 117 -1.06 13.06 -16.51
N VAL A 118 -0.10 12.82 -15.62
CA VAL A 118 1.24 12.36 -16.01
C VAL A 118 1.16 10.86 -16.31
N GLU A 119 1.99 10.37 -17.23
CA GLU A 119 2.09 8.95 -17.53
C GLU A 119 2.48 8.17 -16.26
N GLY A 120 1.56 7.38 -15.71
CA GLY A 120 1.73 6.76 -14.39
C GLY A 120 0.66 7.13 -13.34
N ASP A 121 -0.18 8.14 -13.61
CA ASP A 121 -1.22 8.59 -12.69
C ASP A 121 -2.51 7.75 -12.80
N VAL A 122 -3.09 7.43 -11.63
CA VAL A 122 -4.36 6.70 -11.56
C VAL A 122 -5.53 7.66 -11.74
N VAL A 123 -6.33 7.41 -12.77
CA VAL A 123 -7.63 8.06 -12.95
C VAL A 123 -8.67 7.28 -12.16
N TRP A 124 -9.16 7.87 -11.08
CA TRP A 124 -10.14 7.24 -10.19
C TRP A 124 -11.56 7.46 -10.72
N ASP A 125 -12.04 6.51 -11.53
CA ASP A 125 -13.46 6.46 -11.93
C ASP A 125 -14.36 5.97 -10.79
N ALA A 126 -15.64 6.36 -10.84
CA ALA A 126 -16.65 5.92 -9.87
C ALA A 126 -16.77 4.38 -9.81
N ARG A 127 -16.55 3.69 -10.95
CA ARG A 127 -16.54 2.23 -11.04
C ARG A 127 -15.24 1.62 -10.49
N ALA A 128 -14.10 2.17 -10.89
CA ALA A 128 -12.77 1.77 -10.41
C ALA A 128 -12.72 1.78 -8.88
N THR A 129 -13.20 2.86 -8.27
CA THR A 129 -13.17 3.06 -6.81
C THR A 129 -13.95 1.99 -6.02
N ILE A 130 -14.86 1.24 -6.65
CA ILE A 130 -15.58 0.12 -6.01
C ILE A 130 -14.97 -1.22 -6.38
N VAL A 131 -14.68 -1.43 -7.67
CA VAL A 131 -14.17 -2.71 -8.17
C VAL A 131 -12.82 -3.05 -7.53
N TYR A 132 -11.93 -2.06 -7.40
CA TYR A 132 -10.60 -2.29 -6.84
C TYR A 132 -10.62 -2.76 -5.37
N PRO A 133 -11.29 -2.08 -4.43
CA PRO A 133 -11.39 -2.57 -3.05
C PRO A 133 -12.05 -3.94 -2.93
N VAL A 134 -13.08 -4.23 -3.73
CA VAL A 134 -13.79 -5.51 -3.69
C VAL A 134 -12.90 -6.65 -4.19
N VAL A 135 -12.22 -6.46 -5.32
CA VAL A 135 -11.26 -7.45 -5.84
C VAL A 135 -10.12 -7.66 -4.85
N CYS A 136 -9.57 -6.59 -4.28
CA CYS A 136 -8.54 -6.68 -3.23
C CYS A 136 -9.04 -7.40 -1.98
N ALA A 137 -10.28 -7.18 -1.55
CA ALA A 137 -10.86 -7.84 -0.38
C ALA A 137 -11.05 -9.34 -0.61
N LEU A 138 -11.60 -9.72 -1.77
CA LEU A 138 -11.79 -11.13 -2.15
C LEU A 138 -10.44 -11.84 -2.31
N ALA A 139 -9.49 -11.21 -3.01
CA ALA A 139 -8.15 -11.72 -3.17
C ALA A 139 -7.41 -11.83 -1.83
N GLY A 140 -7.56 -10.84 -0.95
CA GLY A 140 -6.98 -10.83 0.39
C GLY A 140 -7.58 -11.92 1.28
N PHE A 141 -8.89 -12.15 1.19
CA PHE A 141 -9.57 -13.24 1.90
C PHE A 141 -9.02 -14.60 1.46
N ALA A 142 -8.95 -14.85 0.14
CA ALA A 142 -8.35 -16.07 -0.40
C ALA A 142 -6.87 -16.21 0.00
N ALA A 143 -6.07 -15.15 -0.15
CA ALA A 143 -4.65 -15.16 0.22
C ALA A 143 -4.43 -15.37 1.74
N GLY A 144 -5.36 -14.92 2.57
CA GLY A 144 -5.39 -15.18 4.01
C GLY A 144 -5.64 -16.66 4.32
N MET A 145 -6.58 -17.30 3.62
CA MET A 145 -6.84 -18.74 3.77
C MET A 145 -5.63 -19.61 3.42
N PHE A 146 -4.88 -19.23 2.37
CA PHE A 146 -3.67 -19.94 1.94
C PHE A 146 -2.40 -19.53 2.71
N GLY A 147 -2.47 -18.53 3.60
CA GLY A 147 -1.31 -18.03 4.35
C GLY A 147 -0.26 -17.30 3.49
N VAL A 148 -0.59 -16.96 2.25
CA VAL A 148 0.32 -16.37 1.25
C VAL A 148 0.44 -14.85 1.42
N GLY A 149 -0.54 -14.21 2.08
CA GLY A 149 -0.59 -12.76 2.30
C GLY A 149 -0.99 -11.98 1.03
N GLY A 150 -1.89 -11.00 1.16
CA GLY A 150 -2.51 -10.30 0.02
C GLY A 150 -1.58 -9.44 -0.85
N GLY A 151 -0.29 -9.32 -0.50
CA GLY A 151 0.69 -8.49 -1.21
C GLY A 151 0.98 -8.93 -2.65
N ILE A 152 0.88 -10.25 -2.92
CA ILE A 152 1.13 -10.82 -4.26
C ILE A 152 0.09 -10.36 -5.28
N VAL A 153 -1.14 -10.06 -4.85
CA VAL A 153 -2.20 -9.58 -5.75
C VAL A 153 -2.16 -8.06 -5.93
N LYS A 154 -1.81 -7.33 -4.87
CA LYS A 154 -1.80 -5.86 -4.91
C LYS A 154 -0.76 -5.29 -5.88
N GLY A 155 0.42 -5.90 -5.99
CA GLY A 155 1.48 -5.44 -6.88
C GLY A 155 1.07 -5.41 -8.35
N PRO A 156 0.68 -6.56 -8.95
CA PRO A 156 0.20 -6.62 -10.33
C PRO A 156 -1.01 -5.71 -10.59
N LEU A 157 -1.97 -5.66 -9.66
CA LEU A 157 -3.16 -4.82 -9.80
C LEU A 157 -2.83 -3.32 -9.91
N MET A 158 -1.83 -2.84 -9.15
CA MET A 158 -1.36 -1.45 -9.30
C MET A 158 -0.68 -1.21 -10.65
N LEU A 159 0.03 -2.20 -11.19
CA LEU A 159 0.65 -2.08 -12.51
C LEU A 159 -0.39 -2.13 -13.64
N GLU A 160 -1.46 -2.93 -13.50
CA GLU A 160 -2.59 -2.93 -14.45
C GLU A 160 -3.34 -1.59 -14.46
N MET A 161 -3.38 -0.88 -13.34
CA MET A 161 -3.88 0.50 -13.27
C MET A 161 -2.97 1.53 -13.96
N GLY A 162 -1.83 1.10 -14.50
CA GLY A 162 -0.85 1.99 -15.09
C GLY A 162 -0.04 2.78 -14.06
N VAL A 163 -0.04 2.39 -12.77
CA VAL A 163 0.77 3.09 -11.75
C VAL A 163 2.25 2.91 -12.06
N HIS A 164 3.01 4.01 -11.93
CA HIS A 164 4.46 3.95 -12.07
C HIS A 164 5.07 2.91 -11.09
N PRO A 165 5.89 1.95 -11.58
CA PRO A 165 6.37 0.81 -10.76
C PRO A 165 7.09 1.22 -9.46
N ALA A 166 7.79 2.35 -9.47
CA ALA A 166 8.46 2.86 -8.27
C ALA A 166 7.46 3.27 -7.17
N VAL A 167 6.34 3.91 -7.55
CA VAL A 167 5.29 4.32 -6.61
C VAL A 167 4.55 3.10 -6.08
N ALA A 168 4.20 2.16 -6.98
CA ALA A 168 3.54 0.91 -6.60
C ALA A 168 4.39 0.08 -5.60
N SER A 169 5.70 0.02 -5.83
CA SER A 169 6.65 -0.62 -4.91
C SER A 169 6.70 0.07 -3.55
N ALA A 170 6.83 1.40 -3.51
CA ALA A 170 6.87 2.17 -2.27
C ALA A 170 5.57 2.04 -1.45
N THR A 171 4.40 2.15 -2.11
CA THR A 171 3.10 1.96 -1.44
C THR A 171 2.95 0.55 -0.90
N SER A 172 3.42 -0.47 -1.63
CA SER A 172 3.33 -1.86 -1.18
C SER A 172 4.25 -2.14 0.00
N ALA A 173 5.47 -1.59 0.00
CA ALA A 173 6.37 -1.67 1.15
C ALA A 173 5.75 -1.03 2.40
N CYS A 174 5.15 0.16 2.27
CA CYS A 174 4.45 0.82 3.39
C CYS A 174 3.31 -0.05 3.95
N MET A 175 2.49 -0.65 3.08
CA MET A 175 1.43 -1.56 3.52
C MET A 175 1.97 -2.80 4.21
N ILE A 176 3.06 -3.40 3.72
CA ILE A 176 3.70 -4.57 4.35
C ILE A 176 4.23 -4.20 5.73
N LEU A 177 4.84 -3.02 5.90
CA LEU A 177 5.32 -2.55 7.21
C LEU A 177 4.16 -2.45 8.21
N TYR A 178 3.06 -1.84 7.79
CA TYR A 178 1.86 -1.69 8.59
C TYR A 178 1.25 -3.03 9.00
N THR A 179 1.05 -3.94 8.04
CA THR A 179 0.44 -5.25 8.32
C THR A 179 1.35 -6.11 9.19
N SER A 180 2.67 -6.04 8.97
CA SER A 180 3.65 -6.74 9.80
C SER A 180 3.68 -6.20 11.22
N PHE A 181 3.55 -4.88 11.40
CA PHE A 181 3.46 -4.26 12.72
C PHE A 181 2.19 -4.68 13.47
N THR A 182 1.04 -4.69 12.80
CA THR A 182 -0.21 -5.23 13.38
C THR A 182 -0.03 -6.68 13.77
N ALA A 183 0.41 -7.53 12.84
CA ALA A 183 0.56 -8.97 13.09
C ALA A 183 1.51 -9.24 14.26
N THR A 184 2.66 -8.57 14.29
CA THR A 184 3.64 -8.72 15.37
C THR A 184 3.04 -8.30 16.72
N SER A 185 2.37 -7.15 16.78
CA SER A 185 1.71 -6.67 17.99
C SER A 185 0.62 -7.62 18.46
N SER A 186 -0.19 -8.16 17.54
CA SER A 186 -1.20 -9.17 17.84
C SER A 186 -0.56 -10.43 18.41
N PHE A 187 0.49 -10.99 17.78
CA PHE A 187 1.17 -12.19 18.25
C PHE A 187 1.78 -12.02 19.64
N ILE A 188 2.36 -10.86 19.92
CA ILE A 188 2.87 -10.51 21.26
C ILE A 188 1.72 -10.49 22.26
N ALA A 189 0.58 -9.86 21.92
CA ALA A 189 -0.59 -9.83 22.79
C ALA A 189 -1.18 -11.23 23.04
N PHE A 190 -1.12 -12.11 22.05
CA PHE A 190 -1.55 -13.51 22.23
C PHE A 190 -0.64 -14.32 23.17
N GLY A 191 0.54 -13.82 23.55
CA GLY A 191 1.50 -14.53 24.39
C GLY A 191 2.13 -15.76 23.74
N MET A 192 1.95 -15.94 22.42
CA MET A 192 2.47 -17.09 21.67
C MET A 192 3.95 -16.92 21.28
N VAL A 193 4.54 -15.76 21.54
CA VAL A 193 5.91 -15.42 21.14
C VAL A 193 6.89 -15.79 22.24
N LYS A 194 7.80 -16.73 21.95
CA LYS A 194 9.01 -16.93 22.75
C LYS A 194 10.07 -15.91 22.31
N TYR A 195 10.36 -14.94 23.18
CA TYR A 195 11.26 -13.82 22.87
C TYR A 195 12.67 -14.25 22.43
N ASP A 196 13.21 -15.33 23.00
CA ASP A 196 14.53 -15.85 22.63
C ASP A 196 14.60 -16.28 21.15
N TYR A 197 13.58 -17.02 20.70
CA TYR A 197 13.46 -17.45 19.31
C TYR A 197 13.11 -16.28 18.39
N ALA A 198 12.27 -15.34 18.86
CA ALA A 198 11.85 -14.20 18.07
C ALA A 198 13.03 -13.31 17.67
N ILE A 199 13.93 -13.00 18.62
CA ILE A 199 15.11 -12.18 18.35
C ILE A 199 16.07 -12.92 17.40
N PHE A 200 16.31 -14.21 17.63
CA PHE A 200 17.16 -15.01 16.75
C PHE A 200 16.61 -15.04 15.31
N LEU A 201 15.32 -15.35 15.14
CA LEU A 201 14.67 -15.39 13.84
C LEU A 201 14.58 -14.01 13.18
N PHE A 202 14.49 -12.93 13.95
CA PHE A 202 14.54 -11.57 13.42
C PHE A 202 15.88 -11.29 12.73
N PHE A 203 17.01 -11.60 13.37
CA PHE A 203 18.33 -11.41 12.76
C PHE A 203 18.56 -12.34 11.56
N VAL A 204 18.19 -13.62 11.67
CA VAL A 204 18.29 -14.57 10.56
C VAL A 204 17.43 -14.12 9.37
N GLY A 205 16.19 -13.69 9.63
CA GLY A 205 15.27 -13.16 8.63
C GLY A 205 15.79 -11.89 7.97
N LEU A 206 16.39 -10.97 8.74
CA LEU A 206 17.00 -9.75 8.21
C LEU A 206 18.17 -10.06 7.28
N VAL A 207 19.08 -10.94 7.68
CA VAL A 207 20.22 -11.37 6.85
C VAL A 207 19.74 -12.11 5.60
N ALA A 208 18.80 -13.04 5.75
CA ALA A 208 18.23 -13.80 4.63
C ALA A 208 17.49 -12.89 3.64
N THR A 209 16.72 -11.92 4.13
CA THR A 209 16.00 -10.96 3.28
C THR A 209 16.97 -10.03 2.57
N ALA A 210 18.00 -9.53 3.26
CA ALA A 210 19.04 -8.71 2.64
C ALA A 210 19.78 -9.48 1.54
N ALA A 211 20.21 -10.72 1.82
CA ALA A 211 20.87 -11.58 0.85
C ALA A 211 19.95 -11.92 -0.33
N GLY A 212 18.69 -12.26 -0.07
CA GLY A 212 17.67 -12.54 -1.09
C GLY A 212 17.40 -11.34 -1.99
N GLN A 213 17.19 -10.15 -1.40
CA GLN A 213 16.93 -8.92 -2.15
C GLN A 213 18.15 -8.51 -3.00
N LEU A 214 19.37 -8.62 -2.46
CA LEU A 214 20.60 -8.38 -3.21
C LEU A 214 20.77 -9.39 -4.35
N GLY A 215 20.52 -10.67 -4.09
CA GLY A 215 20.60 -11.74 -5.08
C GLY A 215 19.59 -11.54 -6.22
N VAL A 216 18.33 -11.27 -5.88
CA VAL A 216 17.27 -10.99 -6.86
C VAL A 216 17.58 -9.73 -7.66
N ASN A 217 18.01 -8.64 -7.01
CA ASN A 217 18.40 -7.41 -7.71
C ASN A 217 19.59 -7.63 -8.66
N TYR A 218 20.56 -8.45 -8.26
CA TYR A 218 21.69 -8.82 -9.11
C TYR A 218 21.24 -9.65 -10.32
N LEU A 219 20.36 -10.64 -10.11
CA LEU A 219 19.77 -11.44 -11.19
C LEU A 219 18.96 -10.57 -12.16
N ILE A 220 18.14 -9.66 -11.66
CA ILE A 220 17.34 -8.75 -12.50
C ILE A 220 18.25 -7.87 -13.35
N LYS A 221 19.33 -7.30 -12.77
CA LYS A 221 20.29 -6.49 -13.52
C LYS A 221 21.01 -7.30 -14.61
N LYS A 222 21.35 -8.55 -14.33
CA LYS A 222 22.07 -9.42 -15.28
C LYS A 222 21.19 -9.91 -16.43
N TYR A 223 19.93 -10.26 -16.17
CA TYR A 223 19.08 -10.94 -17.14
C TYR A 223 17.94 -10.09 -17.73
N LYS A 224 17.60 -8.93 -17.12
CA LYS A 224 16.57 -7.97 -17.58
C LYS A 224 15.20 -8.59 -17.95
N ARG A 225 14.80 -9.72 -17.35
CA ARG A 225 13.53 -10.40 -17.63
C ARG A 225 12.67 -10.57 -16.38
N GLN A 226 11.40 -10.17 -16.46
CA GLN A 226 10.43 -10.24 -15.36
C GLN A 226 10.01 -11.67 -15.00
N SER A 227 10.08 -12.61 -15.95
CA SER A 227 9.73 -14.02 -15.74
C SER A 227 10.59 -14.73 -14.69
N LEU A 228 11.80 -14.24 -14.42
CA LEU A 228 12.69 -14.81 -13.40
C LEU A 228 12.17 -14.61 -11.98
N ILE A 229 11.41 -13.54 -11.73
CA ILE A 229 10.80 -13.28 -10.40
C ILE A 229 9.74 -14.34 -10.13
N ILE A 230 8.87 -14.58 -11.12
CA ILE A 230 7.81 -15.59 -11.02
C ILE A 230 8.41 -16.99 -10.89
N LEU A 231 9.48 -17.30 -11.63
CA LEU A 231 10.19 -18.57 -11.54
C LEU A 231 10.86 -18.77 -10.17
N SER A 232 11.44 -17.72 -9.59
CA SER A 232 12.01 -17.75 -8.24
C SER A 232 10.93 -18.06 -7.20
N ILE A 233 9.81 -17.32 -7.21
CA ILE A 233 8.70 -17.56 -6.26
C ILE A 233 8.14 -18.97 -6.47
N GLY A 234 7.90 -19.38 -7.72
CA GLY A 234 7.43 -20.72 -8.06
C GLY A 234 8.36 -21.82 -7.54
N SER A 235 9.67 -21.67 -7.71
CA SER A 235 10.65 -22.65 -7.22
C SER A 235 10.64 -22.81 -5.70
N VAL A 236 10.51 -21.70 -4.96
CA VAL A 236 10.43 -21.71 -3.49
C VAL A 236 9.15 -22.38 -3.02
N VAL A 237 8.02 -22.06 -3.66
CA VAL A 237 6.73 -22.69 -3.35
C VAL A 237 6.76 -24.19 -3.67
N SER A 238 7.26 -24.58 -4.83
CA SER A 238 7.38 -26.00 -5.21
C SER A 238 8.27 -26.78 -4.24
N LEU A 239 9.43 -26.21 -3.88
CA LEU A 239 10.33 -26.84 -2.91
C LEU A 239 9.66 -26.97 -1.53
N SER A 240 8.97 -25.93 -1.07
CA SER A 240 8.22 -25.96 0.20
C SER A 240 7.14 -27.04 0.19
N THR A 241 6.38 -27.17 -0.91
CA THR A 241 5.35 -28.20 -1.06
C THR A 241 5.96 -29.61 -1.03
N VAL A 242 7.08 -29.82 -1.73
CA VAL A 242 7.78 -31.12 -1.74
C VAL A 242 8.32 -31.48 -0.36
N MET A 243 8.92 -30.52 0.36
CA MET A 243 9.43 -30.74 1.71
C MET A 243 8.31 -31.07 2.71
N MET A 244 7.18 -30.34 2.66
CA MET A 244 6.02 -30.65 3.52
C MET A 244 5.41 -32.01 3.17
N GLY A 245 5.28 -32.34 1.88
CA GLY A 245 4.80 -33.64 1.43
C GLY A 245 5.72 -34.79 1.88
N GLY A 246 7.03 -34.57 1.85
CA GLY A 246 8.03 -35.55 2.30
C GLY A 246 8.04 -35.77 3.82
N GLN A 247 7.66 -34.78 4.63
CA GLN A 247 7.50 -34.96 6.08
C GLN A 247 6.19 -35.65 6.47
N SER A 248 5.19 -35.63 5.57
CA SER A 248 3.89 -36.25 5.81
C SER A 248 3.82 -37.74 5.46
N LEU A 249 4.89 -38.30 4.88
CA LEU A 249 5.02 -39.71 4.50
C LEU A 249 5.91 -40.46 5.50
#